data_AF-A0AA37Z8F6-F1
#
_entry.id   AF-A0AA37Z8F6-F1
#
_cell.length_a   1.000
_cell.length_b   1.000
_cell.length_c   1.000
_cell.angle_alpha   90.00
_cell.angle_beta   90.00
_cell.angle_gamma   90.00
#
_symmetry.space_group_name_H-M   'P 1'
#
loop_
_entity.id
_entity.type
_entity.pdbx_description
1 polymer ?
#
loop_
_entity_poly.entity_id
_entity_poly.type
_entity_poly.pdbx_seq_one_letter_code
_entity_poly.pdbx_strand_id
1 'polypeptide(L)'
;MSNHNDGSIAPKERINVRYVPRTDGQAAEVELPLSLLVTGDLLGRPDDTPLDERQPVAVDRNTLNAVLAQSGIERNVSVPSVLSEKAGARMDISLKVNSMADLSPDSIASQVPELKKMLELREALVALKGPMGNIPAFRAQLQALLDNEETREQLIQELGLASQK
;
A
#
# COMPACT_ATOMS: atom_id res chain seq x y z
N MET A 1 4.73 1.89 19.87
CA MET A 1 4.92 0.45 19.62
C MET A 1 4.08 -0.32 20.62
N SER A 2 2.79 -0.51 20.36
CA SER A 2 1.91 -1.35 21.18
C SER A 2 1.42 -2.51 20.32
N ASN A 3 2.24 -3.55 20.22
CA ASN A 3 1.75 -4.88 19.91
C ASN A 3 0.99 -5.37 21.14
N HIS A 4 -0.32 -5.52 21.04
CA HIS A 4 -1.06 -6.43 21.91
C HIS A 4 -1.83 -7.38 21.01
N ASN A 5 -1.19 -8.50 20.71
CA ASN A 5 -1.86 -9.74 20.33
C ASN A 5 -2.73 -10.13 21.52
N ASP A 6 -4.04 -9.96 21.38
CA ASP A 6 -5.03 -10.33 22.40
C ASP A 6 -5.19 -11.86 22.39
N GLY A 7 -4.22 -12.54 23.01
CA GLY A 7 -4.28 -13.96 23.26
C GLY A 7 -5.41 -14.23 24.23
N SER A 8 -6.53 -14.74 23.72
CA SER A 8 -7.68 -15.17 24.52
C SER A 8 -7.28 -16.32 25.43
N ILE A 9 -6.98 -16.01 26.69
CA ILE A 9 -6.93 -17.01 27.76
C ILE A 9 -8.37 -17.15 28.27
N ALA A 10 -8.89 -18.38 28.26
CA ALA A 10 -10.22 -18.71 28.77
C ALA A 10 -10.39 -18.19 30.23
N PRO A 11 -11.35 -17.29 30.51
CA PRO A 11 -11.41 -16.65 31.83
C PRO A 11 -11.88 -17.63 32.92
N LYS A 12 -11.07 -17.79 33.98
CA LYS A 12 -11.54 -18.36 35.26
C LYS A 12 -12.37 -17.30 35.99
N GLU A 13 -13.65 -17.60 36.17
CA GLU A 13 -14.64 -16.99 37.06
C GLU A 13 -14.18 -15.78 37.88
N ARG A 14 -14.10 -14.61 37.22
CA ARG A 14 -14.16 -13.29 37.87
C ARG A 14 -14.97 -12.36 36.98
N ILE A 15 -16.13 -11.96 37.46
CA ILE A 15 -16.99 -10.98 36.79
C ILE A 15 -16.37 -9.59 36.99
N ASN A 16 -15.83 -9.03 35.92
CA ASN A 16 -15.43 -7.63 35.88
C ASN A 16 -16.68 -6.78 35.57
N VAL A 17 -17.36 -6.30 36.61
CA VAL A 17 -18.47 -5.35 36.44
C VAL A 17 -17.89 -3.99 36.06
N ARG A 18 -17.98 -3.63 34.77
CA ARG A 18 -17.67 -2.29 34.28
C ARG A 18 -18.99 -1.55 34.09
N TYR A 19 -19.17 -0.41 34.77
CA TYR A 19 -20.26 0.51 34.46
C TYR A 19 -19.96 1.14 33.10
N VAL A 20 -20.63 0.64 32.05
CA VAL A 20 -20.71 1.31 30.76
C VAL A 20 -22.01 2.11 30.81
N PRO A 21 -21.97 3.45 30.93
CA PRO A 21 -23.19 4.23 30.87
C PRO A 21 -23.88 3.94 29.53
N ARG A 22 -25.14 3.51 29.56
CA ARG A 22 -25.94 3.25 28.34
C ARG A 22 -26.46 4.56 27.72
N THR A 23 -25.56 5.53 27.58
CA THR A 23 -25.80 6.83 26.97
C THR A 23 -24.65 7.20 26.03
N ASP A 24 -24.14 6.23 25.28
CA ASP A 24 -23.36 6.49 24.06
C ASP A 24 -24.33 6.68 22.89
N GLY A 25 -24.95 7.86 22.83
CA GLY A 25 -25.69 8.31 21.64
C GLY A 25 -26.77 7.32 21.18
N GLN A 26 -27.78 7.06 22.03
CA GLN A 26 -29.02 6.44 21.56
C GLN A 26 -29.47 7.19 20.31
N ALA A 27 -29.41 6.53 19.15
CA ALA A 27 -30.05 7.04 17.97
C ALA A 27 -31.50 7.28 18.37
N ALA A 28 -31.98 8.49 18.11
CA ALA A 28 -33.40 8.78 18.18
C ALA A 28 -34.17 7.64 17.49
N GLU A 29 -35.38 7.34 17.93
CA GLU A 29 -36.35 6.67 17.04
C GLU A 29 -36.50 7.57 15.82
N VAL A 30 -35.61 7.38 14.86
CA VAL A 30 -35.75 7.93 13.53
C VAL A 30 -36.75 7.01 12.86
N GLU A 31 -37.64 7.61 12.09
CA GLU A 31 -38.41 6.94 11.05
C GLU A 31 -37.47 6.16 10.10
N LEU A 32 -38.00 5.65 8.98
CA LEU A 32 -37.19 4.94 7.97
C LEU A 32 -35.84 5.66 7.74
N PRO A 33 -34.70 4.97 7.92
CA PRO A 33 -33.40 5.61 7.85
C PRO A 33 -33.20 6.20 6.46
N LEU A 34 -32.69 7.43 6.39
CA LEU A 34 -32.39 8.10 5.12
C LEU A 34 -31.38 7.27 4.32
N SER A 35 -31.89 6.52 3.35
CA SER A 35 -31.12 5.65 2.48
C SER A 35 -30.92 6.37 1.15
N LEU A 36 -29.67 6.70 0.84
CA LEU A 36 -29.31 7.39 -0.39
C LEU A 36 -28.77 6.37 -1.41
N LEU A 37 -29.35 6.38 -2.62
CA LEU A 37 -28.82 5.64 -3.75
C LEU A 37 -27.85 6.53 -4.54
N VAL A 38 -26.56 6.24 -4.44
CA VAL A 38 -25.52 6.90 -5.23
C VAL A 38 -25.35 6.16 -6.55
N THR A 39 -25.46 6.88 -7.67
CA THR A 39 -25.33 6.32 -9.02
C THR A 39 -24.21 7.01 -9.79
N GLY A 40 -23.51 6.28 -10.66
CA GLY A 40 -22.42 6.79 -11.48
C GLY A 40 -21.54 5.69 -12.05
N ASP A 41 -20.53 6.08 -12.84
CA ASP A 41 -19.46 5.18 -13.25
C ASP A 41 -18.46 4.98 -12.08
N LEU A 42 -18.58 3.84 -11.40
CA LEU A 42 -17.79 3.50 -10.22
C LEU A 42 -16.71 2.45 -10.48
N LEU A 43 -16.88 1.63 -11.53
CA LEU A 43 -15.95 0.55 -11.89
C LEU A 43 -14.96 0.98 -12.95
N GLY A 44 -15.35 1.94 -13.79
CA GLY A 44 -14.51 2.42 -14.85
C GLY A 44 -14.42 1.54 -16.10
N ARG A 45 -15.19 0.47 -16.12
CA ARG A 45 -15.34 -0.43 -17.25
C ARG A 45 -16.83 -0.55 -17.56
N PRO A 46 -17.19 -0.79 -18.83
CA PRO A 46 -18.56 -1.15 -19.16
C PRO A 46 -18.93 -2.44 -18.41
N ASP A 47 -20.16 -2.47 -17.92
CA ASP A 47 -20.80 -3.66 -17.38
C ASP A 47 -21.89 -4.04 -18.39
N ASP A 48 -21.80 -5.24 -18.95
CA ASP A 48 -22.72 -5.75 -19.96
C ASP A 48 -24.06 -6.21 -19.36
N THR A 49 -24.15 -6.30 -18.03
CA THR A 49 -25.37 -6.69 -17.33
C THR A 49 -26.47 -5.65 -17.58
N PRO A 50 -27.69 -6.04 -18.00
CA PRO A 50 -28.83 -5.13 -18.13
C PRO A 50 -29.11 -4.37 -16.82
N LEU A 51 -29.56 -3.12 -16.89
CA LEU A 51 -29.73 -2.26 -15.71
C LEU A 51 -30.72 -2.83 -14.69
N ASP A 52 -31.77 -3.50 -15.15
CA ASP A 52 -32.80 -4.15 -14.35
C ASP A 52 -32.31 -5.41 -13.62
N GLU A 53 -31.21 -6.02 -14.08
CA GLU A 53 -30.57 -7.16 -13.43
C GLU A 53 -29.47 -6.74 -12.43
N ARG A 54 -29.03 -5.47 -12.46
CA ARG A 54 -28.00 -4.96 -11.55
C ARG A 54 -28.54 -4.75 -10.14
N GLN A 55 -27.85 -5.33 -9.15
CA GLN A 55 -28.22 -5.17 -7.75
C GLN A 55 -27.46 -4.00 -7.08
N PRO A 56 -28.15 -3.12 -6.33
CA PRO A 56 -27.47 -2.12 -5.51
C PRO A 56 -26.74 -2.81 -4.35
N VAL A 57 -25.53 -2.34 -4.06
CA VAL A 57 -24.73 -2.83 -2.94
C VAL A 57 -24.82 -1.83 -1.79
N ALA A 58 -25.22 -2.31 -0.61
CA ALA A 58 -25.22 -1.49 0.60
C ALA A 58 -23.78 -1.25 1.08
N VAL A 59 -23.45 0.00 1.39
CA VAL A 59 -22.12 0.40 1.84
C VAL A 59 -22.25 1.18 3.15
N ASP A 60 -21.48 0.76 4.15
CA ASP A 60 -21.30 1.46 5.41
C ASP A 60 -19.80 1.61 5.74
N ARG A 61 -19.49 2.19 6.90
CA ARG A 61 -18.11 2.44 7.34
C ARG A 61 -17.28 1.16 7.53
N ASN A 62 -17.93 0.03 7.79
CA ASN A 62 -17.27 -1.24 8.09
C ASN A 62 -17.14 -2.13 6.83
N THR A 63 -18.04 -1.95 5.86
CA THR A 63 -18.15 -2.79 4.66
C THR A 63 -17.47 -2.18 3.43
N LEU A 64 -17.14 -0.88 3.43
CA LEU A 64 -16.53 -0.19 2.29
C LEU A 64 -15.33 -0.94 1.67
N ASN A 65 -14.38 -1.38 2.49
CA ASN A 65 -13.20 -2.08 1.99
C ASN A 65 -13.53 -3.46 1.41
N ALA A 66 -14.52 -4.16 1.97
CA ALA A 66 -14.95 -5.45 1.43
C ALA A 66 -15.63 -5.27 0.05
N VAL A 67 -16.45 -4.22 -0.09
CA VAL A 67 -17.09 -3.87 -1.35
C VAL A 67 -16.06 -3.46 -2.40
N LEU A 68 -15.04 -2.67 -2.03
CA LEU A 68 -13.94 -2.30 -2.93
C LEU A 68 -13.11 -3.52 -3.37
N ALA A 69 -12.86 -4.48 -2.48
CA ALA A 69 -12.12 -5.69 -2.84
C ALA A 69 -12.92 -6.57 -3.83
N GLN A 70 -14.25 -6.61 -3.70
CA GLN A 70 -15.13 -7.41 -4.56
C GLN A 70 -15.45 -6.73 -5.90
N SER A 71 -15.39 -5.40 -5.96
CA SER A 71 -15.72 -4.64 -7.17
C SER A 71 -14.71 -4.84 -8.30
N GLY A 72 -13.48 -5.26 -7.98
CA GLY A 72 -12.44 -5.57 -8.96
C GLY A 72 -12.03 -4.34 -9.78
N ILE A 73 -11.88 -3.20 -9.11
CA ILE A 73 -11.48 -1.95 -9.74
C ILE A 73 -10.02 -2.06 -10.19
N GLU A 74 -9.83 -2.04 -11.51
CA GLU A 74 -8.53 -2.11 -12.17
C GLU A 74 -8.42 -1.01 -13.22
N ARG A 75 -7.27 -0.32 -13.26
CA ARG A 75 -7.02 0.80 -14.16
C ARG A 75 -5.67 0.72 -14.83
N ASN A 76 -5.69 0.59 -16.15
CA ASN A 76 -4.51 0.70 -17.00
C ASN A 76 -4.41 2.13 -17.53
N VAL A 77 -3.32 2.82 -17.19
CA VAL A 77 -3.08 4.20 -17.59
C VAL A 77 -1.67 4.34 -18.13
N SER A 78 -1.54 4.94 -19.31
CA SER A 78 -0.24 5.32 -19.86
C SER A 78 0.09 6.74 -19.42
N VAL A 79 1.15 6.91 -18.63
CA VAL A 79 1.59 8.22 -18.10
C VAL A 79 2.96 8.60 -18.67
N PRO A 80 3.31 9.89 -18.75
CA PRO A 80 4.67 10.30 -19.07
C PRO A 80 5.68 9.76 -18.05
N SER A 81 6.75 9.14 -18.53
CA SER A 81 7.82 8.62 -17.67
C SER A 81 8.82 9.72 -17.35
N VAL A 82 8.94 10.04 -16.05
CA VAL A 82 9.98 10.95 -15.52
C VAL A 82 11.26 10.21 -15.11
N LEU A 83 11.27 8.87 -15.19
CA LEU A 83 12.43 8.05 -14.81
C LEU A 83 13.42 7.86 -15.96
N SER A 84 12.99 8.10 -17.20
CA SER A 84 13.85 8.01 -18.37
C SER A 84 14.36 9.39 -18.74
N GLU A 85 15.63 9.49 -19.10
CA GLU A 85 16.23 10.71 -19.67
C GLU A 85 15.75 10.98 -21.10
N LYS A 86 15.00 10.05 -21.72
CA LYS A 86 14.46 10.20 -23.07
C LYS A 86 13.20 11.07 -23.06
N ALA A 87 13.27 12.20 -23.77
CA ALA A 87 12.12 13.07 -23.98
C ALA A 87 10.96 12.31 -24.65
N GLY A 88 9.76 12.38 -24.06
CA GLY A 88 8.56 11.73 -24.58
C GLY A 88 8.39 10.25 -24.20
N ALA A 89 9.26 9.69 -23.34
CA ALA A 89 9.05 8.35 -22.80
C ALA A 89 7.70 8.26 -22.06
N ARG A 90 6.96 7.18 -22.29
CA ARG A 90 5.74 6.84 -21.55
C ARG A 90 5.94 5.56 -20.75
N MET A 91 5.16 5.42 -19.69
CA MET A 91 5.12 4.26 -18.81
C MET A 91 3.68 3.82 -18.68
N ASP A 92 3.43 2.54 -18.92
CA ASP A 92 2.12 1.95 -18.75
C ASP A 92 2.02 1.38 -17.33
N ILE A 93 1.01 1.83 -16.61
CA ILE A 93 0.78 1.47 -15.21
C ILE A 93 -0.54 0.72 -15.11
N SER A 94 -0.51 -0.42 -14.44
CA SER A 94 -1.70 -1.19 -14.06
C SER A 94 -1.93 -1.06 -12.56
N LEU A 95 -3.00 -0.37 -12.17
CA LEU A 95 -3.39 -0.21 -10.77
C LEU A 95 -4.55 -1.14 -10.43
N LYS A 96 -4.45 -1.79 -9.28
CA LYS A 96 -5.52 -2.58 -8.67
C LYS A 96 -5.88 -2.00 -7.31
N VAL A 97 -7.17 -1.73 -7.12
CA VAL A 97 -7.68 -1.10 -5.89
C VAL A 97 -8.58 -2.11 -5.18
N ASN A 98 -8.13 -2.61 -4.03
CA ASN A 98 -8.94 -3.51 -3.18
C ASN A 98 -9.39 -2.80 -1.90
N SER A 99 -8.69 -1.74 -1.49
CA SER A 99 -9.00 -0.95 -0.29
C SER A 99 -8.70 0.53 -0.50
N MET A 100 -9.21 1.38 0.39
CA MET A 100 -8.86 2.81 0.36
C MET A 100 -7.37 3.06 0.58
N ALA A 101 -6.66 2.16 1.26
CA ALA A 101 -5.22 2.27 1.47
C ALA A 101 -4.42 2.07 0.16
N ASP A 102 -4.99 1.37 -0.82
CA ASP A 102 -4.33 1.12 -2.12
C ASP A 102 -4.20 2.38 -2.98
N LEU A 103 -4.97 3.42 -2.65
CA LEU A 103 -4.86 4.74 -3.29
C LEU A 103 -3.76 5.62 -2.67
N SER A 104 -3.09 5.14 -1.61
CA SER A 104 -1.94 5.84 -1.04
C SER A 104 -0.73 5.78 -1.98
N PRO A 105 0.16 6.79 -1.96
CA PRO A 105 1.37 6.80 -2.79
C PRO A 105 2.26 5.58 -2.57
N ASP A 106 2.34 5.09 -1.33
CA ASP A 106 3.17 3.94 -0.96
C ASP A 106 2.65 2.65 -1.62
N SER A 107 1.33 2.41 -1.52
CA SER A 107 0.71 1.26 -2.19
C SER A 107 0.83 1.37 -3.70
N ILE A 108 0.57 2.54 -4.29
CA ILE A 108 0.70 2.76 -5.74
C ILE A 108 2.14 2.48 -6.18
N ALA A 109 3.13 3.03 -5.49
CA ALA A 109 4.54 2.81 -5.81
C ALA A 109 4.97 1.35 -5.65
N SER A 110 4.35 0.60 -4.73
CA SER A 110 4.59 -0.85 -4.59
C SER A 110 4.02 -1.68 -5.75
N GLN A 111 2.95 -1.21 -6.40
CA GLN A 111 2.31 -1.89 -7.54
C GLN A 111 3.06 -1.65 -8.86
N VAL A 112 3.72 -0.51 -9.01
CA VAL A 112 4.51 -0.18 -10.21
C VAL A 112 5.91 -0.80 -10.09
N PRO A 113 6.31 -1.77 -10.94
CA PRO A 113 7.57 -2.49 -10.80
C PRO A 113 8.81 -1.58 -10.78
N GLU A 114 8.82 -0.52 -11.56
CA GLU A 114 9.90 0.47 -11.65
C GLU A 114 10.04 1.26 -10.35
N LEU A 115 8.91 1.70 -9.77
CA LEU A 115 8.90 2.43 -8.50
C LEU A 115 9.25 1.52 -7.32
N LYS A 116 8.78 0.27 -7.36
CA LYS A 116 9.09 -0.73 -6.33
C LYS A 116 10.59 -0.97 -6.19
N LYS A 117 11.32 -1.11 -7.30
CA LYS A 117 12.78 -1.23 -7.28
C LYS A 117 13.47 -0.03 -6.63
N MET A 118 12.96 1.18 -6.86
CA MET A 118 13.49 2.38 -6.21
C MET A 118 13.16 2.45 -4.72
N LEU A 119 11.99 1.96 -4.31
CA LEU A 119 11.65 1.82 -2.90
C LEU A 119 12.58 0.83 -2.20
N GLU A 120 12.82 -0.34 -2.81
CA GLU A 120 13.75 -1.35 -2.30
C GLU A 120 15.18 -0.78 -2.20
N LEU A 121 15.63 -0.03 -3.21
CA LEU A 121 16.92 0.66 -3.18
C LEU A 121 16.97 1.70 -2.04
N ARG A 122 15.90 2.48 -1.86
CA ARG A 122 15.81 3.46 -0.76
C ARG A 122 15.89 2.76 0.59
N GLU A 123 15.19 1.65 0.78
CA GLU A 123 15.24 0.86 2.01
C GLU A 123 16.64 0.32 2.28
N ALA A 124 17.31 -0.22 1.26
CA ALA A 124 18.70 -0.67 1.38
C ALA A 124 19.66 0.47 1.76
N LEU A 125 19.51 1.66 1.15
CA LEU A 125 20.32 2.83 1.47
C LEU A 125 20.04 3.37 2.89
N VAL A 126 18.79 3.35 3.33
CA VAL A 126 18.41 3.74 4.70
C VAL A 126 18.98 2.76 5.72
N ALA A 127 18.93 1.45 5.43
CA ALA A 127 19.53 0.42 6.26
C ALA A 127 21.06 0.59 6.33
N LEU A 128 21.71 0.92 5.21
CA LEU A 128 23.15 1.18 5.15
C LEU A 128 23.56 2.44 5.94
N LYS A 129 22.72 3.47 5.95
CA LYS A 129 22.99 4.73 6.67
C LYS A 129 23.20 4.53 8.17
N GLY A 130 22.50 3.58 8.80
CA GLY A 130 22.62 3.31 10.24
C GLY A 130 24.04 2.87 10.64
N PRO A 131 24.54 1.74 10.13
CA PRO A 131 25.90 1.25 10.39
C PRO A 131 27.01 2.23 9.98
N MET A 132 26.84 2.98 8.88
CA MET A 132 27.81 3.98 8.40
C MET A 132 28.05 5.15 9.38
N GLY A 133 27.06 5.46 10.22
CA GLY A 133 27.17 6.50 11.24
C GLY A 133 27.79 6.00 12.54
N ASN A 134 27.51 4.75 12.91
CA ASN A 134 27.81 4.24 14.24
C ASN A 134 29.09 3.39 14.33
N ILE A 135 29.56 2.82 13.21
CA ILE A 135 30.69 1.88 13.20
C ILE A 135 31.82 2.43 12.31
N PRO A 136 32.85 3.08 12.89
CA PRO A 136 34.00 3.60 12.14
C PRO A 136 34.75 2.52 11.34
N ALA A 137 34.81 1.30 11.87
CA ALA A 137 35.44 0.16 11.20
C ALA A 137 34.70 -0.24 9.90
N PHE A 138 33.37 -0.17 9.89
CA PHE A 138 32.55 -0.45 8.70
C PHE A 138 32.82 0.59 7.61
N ARG A 139 32.93 1.88 7.98
CA ARG A 139 33.31 2.94 7.05
C ARG A 139 34.70 2.70 6.46
N ALA A 140 35.69 2.36 7.28
CA ALA A 140 37.05 2.11 6.82
C ALA A 140 37.15 0.92 5.86
N GLN A 141 36.42 -0.17 6.15
CA GLN A 141 36.35 -1.34 5.27
C GLN A 141 35.64 -1.02 3.95
N LEU A 142 34.53 -0.27 3.98
CA LEU A 142 33.82 0.14 2.77
C LEU A 142 34.71 1.02 1.87
N GLN A 143 35.49 1.93 2.47
CA GLN A 143 36.48 2.75 1.77
C GLN A 143 37.54 1.87 1.09
N ALA A 144 38.11 0.92 1.83
CA ALA A 144 39.12 0.00 1.30
C ALA A 144 38.60 -0.88 0.15
N LEU A 145 37.33 -1.29 0.19
CA LEU A 145 36.67 -2.05 -0.88
C LEU A 145 36.39 -1.20 -2.13
N LEU A 146 36.16 0.11 -1.97
CA LEU A 146 35.95 1.04 -3.08
C LEU A 146 37.26 1.48 -3.74
N ASP A 147 38.35 1.56 -2.97
CA ASP A 147 39.67 1.93 -3.47
C ASP A 147 40.32 0.81 -4.31
N ASN A 148 39.87 -0.44 -4.15
CA ASN A 148 40.30 -1.56 -4.97
C ASN A 148 39.38 -1.72 -6.20
N GLU A 149 39.96 -1.53 -7.39
CA GLU A 149 39.27 -1.53 -8.67
C GLU A 149 38.62 -2.87 -9.01
N GLU A 150 39.24 -3.99 -8.60
CA GLU A 150 38.73 -5.36 -8.87
C GLU A 150 37.47 -5.67 -8.04
N THR A 151 37.48 -5.33 -6.74
CA THR A 151 36.31 -5.51 -5.88
C THR A 151 35.19 -4.53 -6.21
N ARG A 152 35.54 -3.34 -6.70
CA ARG A 152 34.57 -2.35 -7.16
C ARG A 152 33.82 -2.83 -8.40
N GLU A 153 34.52 -3.42 -9.37
CA GLU A 153 33.88 -3.98 -10.57
C GLU A 153 32.97 -5.16 -10.23
N GLN A 154 33.40 -6.04 -9.32
CA GLN A 154 32.56 -7.14 -8.82
C GLN A 154 31.28 -6.62 -8.13
N LEU A 155 31.39 -5.61 -7.27
CA LEU A 155 30.23 -4.97 -6.63
C LEU A 155 29.30 -4.31 -7.64
N ILE A 156 29.83 -3.65 -8.68
CA ILE A 156 29.02 -3.02 -9.74
C ILE A 156 28.26 -4.08 -10.56
N GLN A 157 28.86 -5.25 -10.78
CA GLN A 157 28.20 -6.39 -11.42
C GLN A 157 27.09 -6.96 -10.55
N GLU A 158 27.33 -7.15 -9.24
CA GLU A 158 26.31 -7.64 -8.30
C GLU A 158 25.14 -6.67 -8.10
N LEU A 159 25.41 -5.36 -8.11
CA LEU A 159 24.39 -4.32 -8.00
C LEU A 159 23.56 -4.13 -9.28
N GLY A 160 23.89 -4.83 -10.37
CA GLY A 160 23.13 -4.81 -11.62
C GLY A 160 23.19 -3.46 -12.36
N LEU A 161 23.99 -2.50 -11.90
CA LEU A 161 24.16 -1.18 -12.52
C LEU A 161 24.90 -1.28 -13.86
N ALA A 162 25.66 -2.36 -14.10
CA ALA A 162 26.30 -2.64 -15.38
C ALA A 162 25.34 -3.19 -16.47
N SER A 163 24.10 -3.54 -16.12
CA SER A 163 23.13 -4.15 -17.06
C SER A 163 22.20 -3.14 -17.75
N GLN A 164 22.41 -1.84 -17.52
CA GLN A 164 21.74 -0.77 -18.26
C GLN A 164 22.73 -0.09 -19.21
N LYS A 165 22.84 -0.63 -20.42
CA LYS A 165 23.34 0.08 -21.60
C LYS A 165 22.33 -0.08 -22.72
#